data_AF-A0A2P8CVH1-F1
#
_entry.id   AF-A0A2P8CVH1-F1
#
_cell.length_a   1.000
_cell.length_b   1.000
_cell.length_c   1.000
_cell.angle_alpha   90.00
_cell.angle_beta   90.00
_cell.angle_gamma   90.00
#
_symmetry.space_group_name_H-M   'P 1'
#
loop_
_entity.id
_entity.type
_entity.pdbx_description
1 polymer ?
#
loop_
_entity_poly.entity_id
_entity_poly.type
_entity_poly.pdbx_seq_one_letter_code
_entity_poly.pdbx_strand_id
1 'polypeptide(L)'
;MPPPTGTPHTALADPAEPTDTAEPTDAADPADPADPGETTARTPAARADSGAPAKPGDPGESAEPSGPEDQPLRHGYTARALARLANYAATQYRYPTPLPWEERRDAAWSAIAEHLYTATEPPAYWDLIRAGWNTITAHTRRHRSTHGQTAHGSAPQFHRYWMLAATPTASPEDRVVERLALDQIWAALSPRNQELIRALDDHGDYTTAAESLGLPVSSFYSLISRARRAFTALWLEGETPTRAWGNDVRTGRDRPKHVTTTARQRTRKRHRDQTTDTTSGTPAPARAPRNRRDIGTTDTELLTRHANGESYREIADTLPIGPTAVRTRILNAFKATAEPRQHPPH
;
A
#
# COMPACT_ATOMS: atom_id res chain seq x y z
N MET A 1 -24.46 -58.86 39.20
CA MET A 1 -24.07 -57.58 38.55
C MET A 1 -23.44 -56.70 39.61
N PRO A 2 -22.11 -56.49 39.58
CA PRO A 2 -21.45 -55.57 40.51
C PRO A 2 -21.68 -54.09 40.08
N PRO A 3 -21.72 -53.14 41.03
CA PRO A 3 -21.85 -51.72 40.72
C PRO A 3 -20.53 -51.12 40.21
N PRO A 4 -20.57 -50.04 39.41
CA PRO A 4 -19.37 -49.37 38.94
C PRO A 4 -18.65 -48.64 40.07
N THR A 5 -17.38 -48.96 40.22
CA THR A 5 -16.38 -48.26 41.04
C THR A 5 -16.27 -46.79 40.63
N GLY A 6 -16.52 -45.90 41.58
CA GLY A 6 -16.35 -44.46 41.44
C GLY A 6 -14.88 -44.07 41.28
N THR A 7 -14.64 -43.22 40.28
CA THR A 7 -13.35 -42.56 40.03
C THR A 7 -13.12 -41.49 41.10
N PRO A 8 -11.96 -41.43 41.76
CA PRO A 8 -11.66 -40.37 42.72
C PRO A 8 -11.51 -39.03 42.00
N HIS A 9 -12.24 -38.02 42.49
CA HIS A 9 -12.06 -36.63 42.10
C HIS A 9 -10.65 -36.17 42.48
N THR A 10 -9.83 -35.88 41.47
CA THR A 10 -8.59 -35.11 41.62
C THR A 10 -8.96 -33.72 42.12
N ALA A 11 -8.52 -33.41 43.35
CA ALA A 11 -8.65 -32.09 43.94
C ALA A 11 -7.92 -31.07 43.04
N LEU A 12 -8.70 -30.09 42.55
CA LEU A 12 -8.20 -28.91 41.85
C LEU A 12 -7.35 -28.13 42.86
N ALA A 13 -6.05 -28.06 42.63
CA ALA A 13 -5.16 -27.20 43.42
C ALA A 13 -5.53 -25.73 43.15
N ASP A 14 -5.71 -24.97 44.24
CA ASP A 14 -5.86 -23.52 44.21
C ASP A 14 -4.71 -22.89 43.41
N PRO A 15 -5.00 -22.02 42.43
CA PRO A 15 -3.95 -21.21 41.81
C PRO A 15 -3.46 -20.20 42.86
N ALA A 16 -2.20 -20.37 43.27
CA ALA A 16 -1.49 -19.42 44.11
C ALA A 16 -1.64 -17.99 43.54
N GLU A 17 -2.05 -17.07 44.40
CA GLU A 17 -2.11 -15.63 44.11
C GLU A 17 -0.75 -15.15 43.58
N PRO A 18 -0.71 -14.40 42.47
CA PRO A 18 0.53 -13.78 42.02
C PRO A 18 0.89 -12.67 43.02
N THR A 19 1.93 -12.93 43.81
CA THR A 19 2.63 -11.92 44.61
C THR A 19 3.00 -10.73 43.73
N ASP A 20 2.38 -9.61 44.06
CA ASP A 20 2.69 -8.26 43.62
C ASP A 20 4.07 -7.87 44.18
N THR A 21 5.14 -8.15 43.44
CA THR A 21 6.50 -7.69 43.78
C THR A 21 7.37 -7.63 42.53
N ALA A 22 7.44 -6.45 41.93
CA ALA A 22 8.65 -5.76 41.49
C ALA A 22 8.26 -4.75 40.41
N GLU A 23 8.19 -3.47 40.80
CA GLU A 23 8.43 -2.38 39.87
C GLU A 23 9.73 -2.68 39.10
N PRO A 24 9.72 -2.71 37.76
CA PRO A 24 10.96 -2.70 37.02
C PRO A 24 11.60 -1.33 37.27
N THR A 25 12.58 -1.29 38.17
CA THR A 25 13.57 -0.23 38.19
C THR A 25 14.09 -0.07 36.78
N ASP A 26 13.79 1.09 36.20
CA ASP A 26 14.27 1.58 34.92
C ASP A 26 15.78 1.39 34.89
N ALA A 27 16.21 0.28 34.29
CA ALA A 27 17.61 -0.04 34.11
C ALA A 27 18.14 1.03 33.16
N ALA A 28 18.88 1.97 33.73
CA ALA A 28 19.67 2.95 33.02
C ALA A 28 20.37 2.26 31.85
N ASP A 29 19.85 2.52 30.65
CA ASP A 29 20.43 2.13 29.37
C ASP A 29 21.89 2.63 29.38
N PRO A 30 22.89 1.77 29.12
CA PRO A 30 24.29 2.16 29.17
C PRO A 30 24.48 3.38 28.27
N ALA A 31 25.08 4.42 28.87
CA ALA A 31 25.50 5.61 28.16
C ALA A 31 26.13 5.22 26.82
N ASP A 32 25.53 5.74 25.76
CA ASP A 32 26.05 5.69 24.39
C ASP A 32 27.54 6.03 24.45
N PRO A 33 28.46 5.18 23.93
CA PRO A 33 29.87 5.46 23.99
C PRO A 33 30.15 6.76 23.27
N ALA A 34 30.60 7.76 24.05
CA ALA A 34 31.06 9.03 23.55
C ALA A 34 32.06 8.79 22.41
N ASP A 35 31.66 9.17 21.21
CA ASP A 35 32.48 9.17 19.99
C ASP A 35 33.67 10.12 20.19
N PRO A 36 34.92 9.62 20.38
CA PRO A 36 36.09 10.47 20.44
C PRO A 36 36.62 10.63 19.01
N GLY A 37 35.84 11.33 18.19
CA GLY A 37 36.12 11.64 16.79
C GLY A 37 36.44 13.11 16.59
N GLU A 38 37.53 13.56 17.22
CA GLU A 38 38.48 14.57 16.74
C GLU A 38 37.98 15.47 15.58
N THR A 39 37.16 16.47 15.91
CA THR A 39 36.85 17.55 14.98
C THR A 39 37.99 18.56 15.03
N THR A 40 38.90 18.44 14.06
CA THR A 40 39.86 19.49 13.73
C THR A 40 39.12 20.82 13.58
N ALA A 41 39.56 21.80 14.38
CA ALA A 41 39.05 23.15 14.41
C ALA A 41 39.17 23.80 13.02
N ARG A 42 38.10 23.72 12.24
CA ARG A 42 37.93 24.56 11.05
C ARG A 42 37.01 25.70 11.44
N THR A 43 37.60 26.72 12.04
CA THR A 43 37.03 28.06 12.23
C THR A 43 36.40 28.50 10.90
N PRO A 44 35.06 28.61 10.79
CA PRO A 44 34.48 29.28 9.65
C PRO A 44 34.77 30.78 9.84
N ALA A 45 35.55 31.34 8.92
CA ALA A 45 35.72 32.77 8.80
C ALA A 45 34.32 33.42 8.81
N ALA A 46 34.10 34.25 9.83
CA ALA A 46 32.95 35.12 9.95
C ALA A 46 32.87 35.98 8.68
N ARG A 47 32.06 35.54 7.71
CA ARG A 47 31.52 36.44 6.70
C ARG A 47 30.39 37.18 7.37
N ALA A 48 30.78 38.20 8.14
CA ALA A 48 29.90 39.28 8.50
C ALA A 48 29.40 39.87 7.18
N ASP A 49 28.20 39.47 6.77
CA ASP A 49 27.44 40.18 5.76
C ASP A 49 26.96 41.46 6.45
N SER A 50 27.86 42.44 6.49
CA SER A 50 27.57 43.83 6.80
C SER A 50 26.63 44.34 5.73
N GLY A 51 25.33 44.12 5.98
CA GLY A 51 24.24 44.76 5.25
C GLY A 51 24.52 46.26 5.18
N ALA A 52 24.56 46.74 3.94
CA ALA A 52 24.76 48.14 3.61
C ALA A 52 23.81 49.06 4.42
N PRO A 53 24.27 50.26 4.82
CA PRO A 53 23.40 51.22 5.48
C PRO A 53 22.25 51.58 4.54
N ALA A 54 21.03 51.28 4.99
CA ALA A 54 19.81 51.66 4.31
C ALA A 54 19.82 53.17 4.05
N LYS A 55 19.51 53.53 2.80
CA LYS A 55 19.22 54.91 2.38
C LYS A 55 18.19 55.52 3.35
N PRO A 56 18.38 56.76 3.83
CA PRO A 56 17.34 57.50 4.54
C PRO A 56 16.32 57.97 3.49
N GLY A 57 15.35 57.10 3.19
CA GLY A 57 14.27 57.35 2.26
C GLY A 57 12.93 57.12 2.95
N ASP A 58 12.20 58.22 3.09
CA ASP A 58 10.75 58.35 3.29
C ASP A 58 10.12 57.96 4.65
N PRO A 59 9.85 58.94 5.54
CA PRO A 59 9.07 58.75 6.77
C PRO A 59 7.55 58.85 6.48
N GLY A 60 7.02 58.03 5.57
CA GLY A 60 5.66 58.25 5.07
C GLY A 60 4.84 57.05 4.60
N GLU A 61 5.39 55.84 4.55
CA GLU A 61 4.59 54.66 4.19
C GLU A 61 4.14 53.96 5.48
N SER A 62 2.89 54.27 5.86
CA SER A 62 2.20 53.62 6.96
C SER A 62 2.08 52.14 6.64
N ALA A 63 3.06 51.36 7.09
CA ALA A 63 3.07 49.91 6.96
C ALA A 63 1.72 49.37 7.43
N GLU A 64 0.98 48.80 6.50
CA GLU A 64 -0.31 48.15 6.76
C GLU A 64 -0.19 47.24 7.99
N PRO A 65 -1.27 47.09 8.78
CA PRO A 65 -1.26 46.35 10.02
C PRO A 65 -0.68 44.95 9.79
N SER A 66 0.49 44.75 10.37
CA SER A 66 1.19 43.47 10.40
C SER A 66 0.18 42.44 10.92
N GLY A 67 -0.08 41.38 10.14
CA GLY A 67 -1.02 40.34 10.54
C GLY A 67 -0.67 39.78 11.92
N PRO A 68 -1.59 39.05 12.58
CA PRO A 68 -1.36 38.51 13.92
C PRO A 68 -0.06 37.68 14.05
N GLU A 69 0.49 37.18 12.94
CA GLU A 69 1.75 36.43 12.91
C GLU A 69 3.02 37.28 13.14
N ASP A 70 2.93 38.58 12.93
CA ASP A 70 4.02 39.55 13.11
C ASP A 70 4.00 40.23 14.47
N GLN A 71 2.98 39.94 15.30
CA GLN A 71 2.95 40.41 16.67
C GLN A 71 4.14 39.84 17.44
N PRO A 72 4.89 40.67 18.19
CA PRO A 72 6.01 40.19 18.98
C PRO A 72 5.51 39.29 20.11
N LEU A 73 6.08 38.09 20.16
CA LEU A 73 6.02 37.13 21.25
C LEU A 73 7.15 37.39 22.25
N ARG A 74 7.29 36.51 23.24
CA ARG A 74 8.34 36.58 24.26
C ARG A 74 9.73 36.68 23.63
N HIS A 75 10.59 37.50 24.23
CA HIS A 75 11.98 37.72 23.79
C HIS A 75 12.13 38.30 22.38
N GLY A 76 11.08 38.93 21.85
CA GLY A 76 11.11 39.62 20.55
C GLY A 76 10.96 38.71 19.32
N TYR A 77 10.69 37.41 19.51
CA TYR A 77 10.37 36.51 18.41
C TYR A 77 8.96 36.77 17.89
N THR A 78 8.69 36.48 16.61
CA THR A 78 7.32 36.52 16.06
C THR A 78 6.82 35.10 15.79
N ALA A 79 5.50 34.91 15.69
CA ALA A 79 4.94 33.59 15.35
C ALA A 79 5.46 33.10 13.98
N ARG A 80 5.59 34.01 13.02
CA ARG A 80 6.21 33.75 11.71
C ARG A 80 7.66 33.28 11.84
N ALA A 81 8.44 33.85 12.77
CA ALA A 81 9.82 33.39 13.02
C ALA A 81 9.85 31.96 13.59
N LEU A 82 8.93 31.62 14.51
CA LEU A 82 8.83 30.26 15.06
C LEU A 82 8.42 29.24 14.00
N ALA A 83 7.48 29.59 13.11
CA ALA A 83 7.10 28.73 11.99
C ALA A 83 8.28 28.45 11.05
N ARG A 84 9.11 29.46 10.74
CA ARG A 84 10.34 29.27 9.96
C ARG A 84 11.34 28.35 10.66
N LEU A 85 11.53 28.52 11.98
CA LEU A 85 12.39 27.65 12.79
C LEU A 85 11.90 26.20 12.79
N ALA A 86 10.60 25.98 12.97
CA ALA A 86 9.99 24.65 12.94
C ALA A 86 10.13 23.97 11.57
N ASN A 87 9.88 24.72 10.49
CA ASN A 87 10.09 24.24 9.12
C ASN A 87 11.56 23.84 8.88
N TYR A 88 12.49 24.67 9.35
CA TYR A 88 13.92 24.38 9.26
C TYR A 88 14.27 23.11 10.05
N ALA A 89 13.82 23.01 11.30
CA ALA A 89 14.05 21.86 12.16
C ALA A 89 13.52 20.55 11.55
N ALA A 90 12.27 20.55 11.05
CA ALA A 90 11.64 19.39 10.43
C ALA A 90 12.34 18.96 9.12
N THR A 91 12.81 19.93 8.32
CA THR A 91 13.48 19.67 7.04
C THR A 91 14.92 19.18 7.23
N GLN A 92 15.66 19.75 8.18
CA GLN A 92 17.06 19.40 8.45
C GLN A 92 17.22 18.20 9.37
N TYR A 93 16.14 17.63 9.87
CA TYR A 93 16.19 16.40 10.68
C TYR A 93 16.66 15.22 9.82
N ARG A 94 17.92 14.80 10.02
CA ARG A 94 18.60 13.80 9.18
C ARG A 94 18.26 12.35 9.51
N TYR A 95 17.73 12.07 10.71
CA TYR A 95 17.48 10.70 11.11
C TYR A 95 16.28 10.11 10.38
N PRO A 96 16.36 8.85 9.92
CA PRO A 96 15.22 8.15 9.34
C PRO A 96 14.06 8.18 10.31
N THR A 97 12.94 8.74 9.90
CA THR A 97 11.75 8.91 10.75
C THR A 97 10.52 8.44 9.96
N PRO A 98 9.64 7.64 10.59
CA PRO A 98 8.38 7.22 9.99
C PRO A 98 7.33 8.35 10.01
N LEU A 99 7.62 9.47 10.68
CA LEU A 99 6.67 10.57 10.82
C LEU A 99 6.57 11.37 9.51
N PRO A 100 5.36 11.71 9.05
CA PRO A 100 5.17 12.62 7.95
C PRO A 100 5.80 13.98 8.28
N TRP A 101 6.14 14.74 7.23
CA TRP A 101 6.81 16.03 7.42
C TRP A 101 5.97 17.02 8.25
N GLU A 102 4.64 17.02 8.07
CA GLU A 102 3.72 17.90 8.79
C GLU A 102 3.75 17.65 10.30
N GLU A 103 3.65 16.38 10.73
CA GLU A 103 3.77 16.02 12.15
C GLU A 103 5.11 16.42 12.76
N ARG A 104 6.21 16.32 12.00
CA ARG A 104 7.53 16.78 12.46
C ARG A 104 7.58 18.28 12.66
N ARG A 105 7.00 19.04 11.73
CA ARG A 105 6.90 20.50 11.82
C ARG A 105 6.06 20.90 13.03
N ASP A 106 4.91 20.28 13.22
CA ASP A 106 4.00 20.63 14.31
C ASP A 106 4.61 20.28 15.68
N ALA A 107 5.22 19.10 15.81
CA ALA A 107 5.97 18.72 17.01
C ALA A 107 7.14 19.66 17.31
N ALA A 108 7.89 20.07 16.28
CA ALA A 108 8.97 21.04 16.45
C ALA A 108 8.44 22.42 16.84
N TRP A 109 7.35 22.89 16.23
CA TRP A 109 6.76 24.19 16.52
C TRP A 109 6.30 24.27 17.98
N SER A 110 5.57 23.26 18.47
CA SER A 110 5.12 23.22 19.87
C SER A 110 6.30 23.24 20.84
N ALA A 111 7.33 22.42 20.58
CA ALA A 111 8.51 22.37 21.43
C ALA A 111 9.31 23.68 21.43
N ILE A 112 9.44 24.33 20.27
CA ILE A 112 10.08 25.64 20.14
C ILE A 112 9.31 26.70 20.93
N ALA A 113 7.99 26.72 20.82
CA ALA A 113 7.14 27.65 21.56
C ALA A 113 7.24 27.42 23.07
N GLU A 114 7.13 26.17 23.53
CA GLU A 114 7.30 25.82 24.94
C GLU A 114 8.68 26.22 25.47
N HIS A 115 9.76 25.96 24.71
CA HIS A 115 11.11 26.35 25.11
C HIS A 115 11.26 27.88 25.20
N LEU A 116 10.69 28.62 24.24
CA LEU A 116 10.68 30.08 24.25
C LEU A 116 9.97 30.65 25.49
N TYR A 117 8.81 30.07 25.85
CA TYR A 117 8.01 30.53 26.98
C TYR A 117 8.51 30.05 28.35
N THR A 118 9.35 29.01 28.40
CA THR A 118 9.96 28.55 29.65
C THR A 118 11.31 29.22 29.93
N ALA A 119 11.99 29.73 28.90
CA ALA A 119 13.27 30.41 29.05
C ALA A 119 13.15 31.76 29.79
N THR A 120 13.89 31.92 30.88
CA THR A 120 13.96 33.18 31.66
C THR A 120 14.67 34.28 30.86
N GLU A 121 15.73 33.92 30.14
CA GLU A 121 16.52 34.79 29.26
C GLU A 121 16.21 34.50 27.78
N PRO A 122 16.52 35.43 26.85
CA PRO A 122 16.34 35.20 25.42
C PRO A 122 17.13 33.95 24.96
N PRO A 123 16.47 32.86 24.53
CA PRO A 123 17.17 31.66 24.10
C PRO A 123 17.93 31.92 22.80
N ALA A 124 19.08 31.26 22.60
CA ALA A 124 19.78 31.38 21.34
C ALA A 124 18.98 30.70 20.23
N TYR A 125 19.16 31.17 18.99
CA TYR A 125 18.51 30.59 17.80
C TYR A 125 18.69 29.07 17.69
N TRP A 126 19.90 28.58 17.99
CA TRP A 126 20.21 27.14 17.94
C TRP A 126 19.58 26.33 19.08
N ASP A 127 19.28 26.93 20.22
CA ASP A 127 18.64 26.24 21.35
C ASP A 127 17.19 25.90 21.00
N LEU A 128 16.48 26.82 20.34
CA LEU A 128 15.14 26.57 19.82
C LEU A 128 15.12 25.42 18.80
N ILE A 129 16.05 25.42 17.84
CA ILE A 129 16.14 24.32 16.86
C ILE A 129 16.42 22.98 17.54
N ARG A 130 17.33 22.96 18.52
CA ARG A 130 17.66 21.76 19.27
C ARG A 130 16.46 21.24 20.06
N ALA A 131 15.66 22.12 20.67
CA ALA A 131 14.40 21.75 21.32
C ALA A 131 13.43 21.06 20.35
N GLY A 132 13.32 21.59 19.12
CA GLY A 132 12.53 20.96 18.04
C GLY A 132 13.04 19.57 17.65
N TRP A 133 14.35 19.41 17.42
CA TRP A 133 14.95 18.10 17.07
C TRP A 133 14.82 17.06 18.17
N ASN A 134 14.99 17.45 19.43
CA ASN A 134 14.83 16.55 20.58
C ASN A 134 13.40 16.00 20.64
N THR A 135 12.41 16.86 20.42
CA THR A 135 11.00 16.47 20.43
C THR A 135 10.64 15.57 19.25
N ILE A 136 11.12 15.86 18.04
CA ILE A 136 10.94 14.97 16.87
C ILE A 136 11.54 13.58 17.16
N THR A 137 12.73 13.54 17.79
CA THR A 137 13.41 12.29 18.15
C THR A 137 12.60 11.49 19.17
N ALA A 138 12.12 12.14 20.22
CA ALA A 138 11.26 11.50 21.22
C ALA A 138 9.96 10.97 20.61
N HIS A 139 9.32 11.76 19.74
CA HIS A 139 8.09 11.36 19.05
C HIS A 139 8.34 10.17 18.12
N THR A 140 9.46 10.17 17.40
CA THR A 140 9.87 9.05 16.54
C THR A 140 10.15 7.79 17.35
N ARG A 141 10.81 7.89 18.51
CA ARG A 141 11.05 6.75 19.42
C ARG A 141 9.72 6.16 19.92
N ARG A 142 8.78 7.02 20.33
CA ARG A 142 7.44 6.61 20.78
C ARG A 142 6.63 5.97 19.65
N HIS A 143 6.64 6.57 18.46
CA HIS A 143 5.97 5.98 17.28
C HIS A 143 6.54 4.59 17.00
N ARG A 144 7.87 4.45 17.00
CA ARG A 144 8.54 3.17 16.80
C ARG A 144 8.14 2.15 17.88
N SER A 145 8.14 2.51 19.16
CA SER A 145 7.73 1.58 20.22
C SER A 145 6.28 1.12 20.07
N THR A 146 5.36 2.05 19.77
CA THR A 146 3.93 1.74 19.59
C THR A 146 3.68 0.83 18.39
N HIS A 147 4.47 0.98 17.31
CA HIS A 147 4.37 0.15 16.11
C HIS A 147 5.36 -1.02 16.09
N GLY A 148 6.02 -1.31 17.21
CA GLY A 148 7.05 -2.34 17.35
C GLY A 148 8.08 -2.29 16.24
N GLN A 149 8.55 -1.09 15.92
CA GLN A 149 9.69 -0.84 15.07
C GLN A 149 10.91 -0.63 15.95
N THR A 150 12.03 -1.18 15.52
CA THR A 150 13.36 -1.01 16.11
C THR A 150 14.22 -0.21 15.13
N ALA A 151 15.43 0.19 15.54
CA ALA A 151 16.40 0.80 14.64
C ALA A 151 16.74 -0.08 13.43
N HIS A 152 16.60 -1.41 13.56
CA HIS A 152 16.90 -2.39 12.51
C HIS A 152 15.66 -2.91 11.76
N GLY A 153 14.48 -2.31 11.96
CA GLY A 153 13.22 -2.74 11.32
C GLY A 153 12.18 -3.27 12.31
N SER A 154 11.18 -4.01 11.86
CA SER A 154 10.09 -4.49 12.73
C SER A 154 10.59 -5.50 13.77
N ALA A 155 10.21 -5.30 15.03
CA ALA A 155 10.44 -6.24 16.12
C ALA A 155 9.70 -7.56 15.82
N PRO A 156 10.40 -8.70 15.71
CA PRO A 156 9.78 -9.96 15.32
C PRO A 156 8.61 -10.38 16.20
N GLN A 157 8.69 -10.12 17.51
CA GLN A 157 7.64 -10.46 18.47
C GLN A 157 6.41 -9.56 18.35
N PHE A 158 6.59 -8.27 18.06
CA PHE A 158 5.47 -7.37 17.82
C PHE A 158 4.72 -7.75 16.55
N HIS A 159 5.46 -8.06 15.47
CA HIS A 159 4.85 -8.59 14.25
C HIS A 159 4.11 -9.89 14.52
N ARG A 160 4.69 -10.79 15.32
CA ARG A 160 4.03 -12.05 15.71
C ARG A 160 2.75 -11.81 16.51
N TYR A 161 2.76 -10.92 17.49
CA TYR A 161 1.57 -10.57 18.28
C TYR A 161 0.44 -10.08 17.36
N TRP A 162 0.72 -9.10 16.49
CA TRP A 162 -0.30 -8.55 15.60
C TRP A 162 -0.72 -9.53 14.51
N MET A 163 0.17 -10.37 13.99
CA MET A 163 -0.21 -11.42 13.05
C MET A 163 -1.11 -12.46 13.71
N LEU A 164 -0.85 -12.83 14.96
CA LEU A 164 -1.69 -13.75 15.71
C LEU A 164 -3.04 -13.12 16.08
N ALA A 165 -3.04 -11.87 16.56
CA ALA A 165 -4.25 -11.15 16.92
C ALA A 165 -5.11 -10.77 15.71
N ALA A 166 -4.49 -10.47 14.56
CA ALA A 166 -5.20 -10.16 13.32
C ALA A 166 -5.62 -11.42 12.54
N THR A 167 -5.09 -12.60 12.89
CA THR A 167 -5.66 -13.85 12.40
C THR A 167 -6.96 -14.06 13.18
N PRO A 168 -8.14 -14.07 12.54
CA PRO A 168 -9.37 -14.43 13.22
C PRO A 168 -9.12 -15.77 13.91
N THR A 169 -9.20 -15.78 15.24
CA THR A 169 -9.11 -17.05 15.97
C THR A 169 -10.30 -17.86 15.49
N ALA A 170 -10.05 -18.95 14.77
CA ALA A 170 -11.11 -19.78 14.19
C ALA A 170 -12.11 -20.09 15.30
N SER A 171 -13.29 -19.48 15.22
CA SER A 171 -14.32 -19.68 16.22
C SER A 171 -14.84 -21.10 16.03
N PRO A 172 -15.13 -21.88 17.09
CA PRO A 172 -15.86 -23.12 16.93
C PRO A 172 -17.19 -22.89 16.18
N GLU A 173 -17.73 -21.68 16.26
CA GLU A 173 -18.92 -21.24 15.54
C GLU A 173 -18.71 -21.26 14.02
N ASP A 174 -17.50 -20.97 13.51
CA ASP A 174 -17.22 -20.96 12.06
C ASP A 174 -17.52 -22.34 11.47
N ARG A 175 -17.12 -23.42 12.16
CA ARG A 175 -17.41 -24.80 11.70
C ARG A 175 -18.90 -25.13 11.75
N VAL A 176 -19.61 -24.62 12.75
CA VAL A 176 -21.06 -24.84 12.89
C VAL A 176 -21.82 -24.08 11.79
N VAL A 177 -21.44 -22.81 11.56
CA VAL A 177 -22.00 -21.94 10.52
C VAL A 177 -21.70 -22.53 9.14
N GLU A 178 -20.47 -22.95 8.86
CA GLU A 178 -20.09 -23.57 7.58
C GLU A 178 -20.88 -24.85 7.32
N ARG A 179 -21.04 -25.72 8.34
CA ARG A 179 -21.81 -26.95 8.21
C ARG A 179 -23.30 -26.69 7.96
N LEU A 180 -23.89 -25.76 8.71
CA LEU A 180 -25.30 -25.40 8.56
C LEU A 180 -25.58 -24.69 7.22
N ALA A 181 -24.68 -23.80 6.80
CA ALA A 181 -24.75 -23.15 5.49
C ALA A 181 -24.62 -24.17 4.36
N LEU A 182 -23.69 -25.13 4.48
CA LEU A 182 -23.54 -26.21 3.50
C LEU A 182 -24.83 -27.02 3.37
N ASP A 183 -25.45 -27.42 4.49
CA ASP A 183 -26.71 -28.18 4.47
C ASP A 183 -27.84 -27.40 3.78
N GLN A 184 -27.98 -26.10 4.08
CA GLN A 184 -28.99 -25.22 3.46
C GLN A 184 -28.76 -25.02 1.97
N ILE A 185 -27.53 -24.69 1.57
CA ILE A 185 -27.16 -24.46 0.18
C ILE A 185 -27.30 -25.74 -0.63
N TRP A 186 -26.91 -26.88 -0.06
CA TRP A 186 -27.04 -28.17 -0.69
C TRP A 186 -28.50 -28.49 -1.02
N ALA A 187 -29.42 -28.25 -0.07
CA ALA A 187 -30.85 -28.43 -0.28
C ALA A 187 -31.43 -27.47 -1.34
N ALA A 188 -30.92 -26.25 -1.44
CA ALA A 188 -31.35 -25.26 -2.42
C ALA A 188 -30.78 -25.48 -3.84
N LEU A 189 -29.69 -26.22 -3.96
CA LEU A 189 -29.03 -26.50 -5.23
C LEU A 189 -29.87 -27.44 -6.10
N SER A 190 -29.89 -27.24 -7.41
CA SER A 190 -30.63 -28.15 -8.31
C SER A 190 -30.11 -29.60 -8.19
N PRO A 191 -30.97 -30.63 -8.28
CA PRO A 191 -30.54 -32.03 -8.15
C PRO A 191 -29.41 -32.41 -9.11
N ARG A 192 -29.45 -31.88 -10.34
CA ARG A 192 -28.38 -32.11 -11.33
C ARG A 192 -27.04 -31.52 -10.91
N ASN A 193 -27.04 -30.33 -10.30
CA ASN A 193 -25.81 -29.72 -9.79
C ASN A 193 -25.28 -30.50 -8.58
N GLN A 194 -26.16 -31.01 -7.72
CA GLN A 194 -25.79 -31.89 -6.60
C GLN A 194 -25.10 -33.17 -7.09
N GLU A 195 -25.67 -33.85 -8.09
CA GLU A 195 -25.08 -35.05 -8.72
C GLU A 195 -23.67 -34.80 -9.24
N LEU A 196 -23.47 -33.69 -9.96
CA LEU A 196 -22.16 -33.33 -10.52
C LEU A 196 -21.11 -33.07 -9.43
N ILE A 197 -21.50 -32.40 -8.35
CA ILE A 197 -20.60 -32.11 -7.23
C ILE A 197 -20.29 -33.39 -6.45
N ARG A 198 -21.28 -34.25 -6.17
CA ARG A 198 -21.05 -35.55 -5.52
C ARG A 198 -20.12 -36.43 -6.35
N ALA A 199 -20.38 -36.59 -7.64
CA ALA A 199 -19.52 -37.38 -8.52
C ALA A 199 -18.05 -36.88 -8.51
N LEU A 200 -17.84 -35.56 -8.47
CA LEU A 200 -16.48 -35.02 -8.36
C LEU A 200 -15.85 -35.24 -6.97
N ASP A 201 -16.65 -35.25 -5.91
CA ASP A 201 -16.18 -35.52 -4.55
C ASP A 201 -15.79 -37.00 -4.40
N ASP A 202 -16.66 -37.91 -4.83
CA ASP A 202 -16.48 -39.36 -4.75
C ASP A 202 -15.26 -39.85 -5.53
N HIS A 203 -15.01 -39.27 -6.71
CA HIS A 203 -13.95 -39.74 -7.61
C HIS A 203 -12.66 -38.92 -7.56
N GLY A 204 -12.69 -37.68 -7.05
CA GLY A 204 -11.52 -36.80 -6.94
C GLY A 204 -10.92 -36.30 -8.27
N ASP A 205 -11.28 -36.90 -9.41
CA ASP A 205 -10.86 -36.52 -10.76
C ASP A 205 -12.06 -36.28 -11.70
N TYR A 206 -11.86 -35.34 -12.64
CA TYR A 206 -12.88 -34.91 -13.60
C TYR A 206 -13.20 -35.97 -14.65
N THR A 207 -12.24 -36.81 -15.04
CA THR A 207 -12.45 -37.81 -16.10
C THR A 207 -13.32 -38.95 -15.59
N THR A 208 -12.95 -39.53 -14.44
CA THR A 208 -13.70 -40.57 -13.75
C THR A 208 -15.09 -40.10 -13.30
N ALA A 209 -15.21 -38.87 -12.81
CA ALA A 209 -16.51 -38.30 -12.46
C ALA A 209 -17.43 -38.15 -13.68
N ALA A 210 -16.90 -37.72 -14.83
CA ALA A 210 -17.67 -37.62 -16.06
C ALA A 210 -18.13 -39.00 -16.57
N GLU A 211 -17.25 -40.00 -16.53
CA GLU A 211 -17.54 -41.38 -16.91
C GLU A 211 -18.65 -41.99 -16.03
N SER A 212 -18.62 -41.76 -14.72
CA SER A 212 -19.65 -42.24 -13.79
C SER A 212 -21.06 -41.74 -14.11
N LEU A 213 -21.17 -40.55 -14.71
CA LEU A 213 -22.43 -39.93 -15.10
C LEU A 213 -22.78 -40.14 -16.58
N GLY A 214 -21.96 -40.90 -17.32
CA GLY A 214 -22.13 -41.12 -18.76
C GLY A 214 -22.00 -39.84 -19.60
N LEU A 215 -21.19 -38.88 -19.15
CA LEU A 215 -21.01 -37.59 -19.82
C LEU A 215 -19.65 -37.49 -20.52
N PRO A 216 -19.57 -36.82 -21.68
CA PRO A 216 -18.28 -36.39 -22.21
C PRO A 216 -17.55 -35.48 -21.21
N VAL A 217 -16.25 -35.67 -21.04
CA VAL A 217 -15.42 -34.90 -20.10
C VAL A 217 -15.56 -33.37 -20.31
N SER A 218 -15.58 -32.92 -21.56
CA SER A 218 -15.76 -31.49 -21.91
C SER A 218 -17.11 -30.92 -21.45
N SER A 219 -18.18 -31.71 -21.57
CA SER A 219 -19.51 -31.37 -21.08
C SER A 219 -19.53 -31.32 -19.56
N PHE A 220 -18.90 -32.28 -18.89
CA PHE A 220 -18.77 -32.30 -17.43
C PHE A 220 -18.06 -31.04 -16.92
N TYR A 221 -16.94 -30.63 -17.51
CA TYR A 221 -16.24 -29.37 -17.17
C TYR A 221 -17.14 -28.13 -17.26
N SER A 222 -17.97 -28.05 -18.30
CA SER A 222 -18.88 -26.92 -18.47
C SER A 222 -19.99 -26.93 -17.42
N LEU A 223 -20.53 -28.12 -17.12
CA LEU A 223 -21.60 -28.30 -16.14
C LEU A 223 -21.12 -28.06 -14.71
N ILE A 224 -19.98 -28.61 -14.31
CA ILE A 224 -19.41 -28.38 -12.96
C ILE A 224 -19.01 -26.90 -12.76
N SER A 225 -18.56 -26.21 -13.81
CA SER A 225 -18.33 -24.76 -13.75
C SER A 225 -19.62 -23.98 -13.43
N ARG A 226 -20.75 -24.37 -14.02
CA ARG A 226 -22.05 -23.77 -13.71
C ARG A 226 -22.53 -24.16 -12.31
N ALA A 227 -22.42 -25.43 -11.92
CA ALA A 227 -22.78 -25.90 -10.59
C ALA A 227 -22.03 -25.16 -9.48
N ARG A 228 -20.71 -24.96 -9.64
CA ARG A 228 -19.89 -24.16 -8.72
C ARG A 228 -20.32 -22.70 -8.65
N ARG A 229 -20.65 -22.07 -9.79
CA ARG A 229 -21.18 -20.70 -9.77
C ARG A 229 -22.53 -20.61 -9.04
N ALA A 230 -23.41 -21.58 -9.24
CA ALA A 230 -24.69 -21.64 -8.53
C ALA A 230 -24.50 -21.81 -7.01
N PHE A 231 -23.60 -22.72 -6.60
CA PHE A 231 -23.22 -22.90 -5.21
C PHE A 231 -22.66 -21.59 -4.61
N THR A 232 -21.70 -20.95 -5.27
CA THR A 232 -21.12 -19.67 -4.80
C THR A 232 -22.13 -18.53 -4.76
N ALA A 233 -23.10 -18.49 -5.69
CA ALA A 233 -24.15 -17.49 -5.67
C ALA A 233 -25.05 -17.61 -4.42
N LEU A 234 -25.37 -18.84 -4.01
CA LEU A 234 -26.10 -19.10 -2.77
C LEU A 234 -25.24 -18.85 -1.53
N TRP A 235 -23.97 -19.23 -1.57
CA TRP A 235 -23.02 -18.99 -0.47
C TRP A 235 -22.83 -17.50 -0.17
N LEU A 236 -22.90 -16.66 -1.20
CA LEU A 236 -22.71 -15.20 -1.10
C LEU A 236 -24.03 -14.44 -1.19
N GLU A 237 -25.17 -15.10 -0.94
CA GLU A 237 -26.47 -14.41 -0.95
C GLU A 237 -26.46 -13.29 0.11
N GLY A 238 -26.59 -12.04 -0.34
CA GLY A 238 -26.49 -10.83 0.51
C GLY A 238 -25.17 -10.07 0.40
N GLU A 239 -24.12 -10.64 -0.19
CA GLU A 239 -22.85 -9.97 -0.45
C GLU A 239 -22.64 -9.72 -1.95
N THR A 240 -22.00 -8.60 -2.30
CA THR A 240 -21.56 -8.38 -3.69
C THR A 240 -20.27 -9.19 -3.91
N PRO A 241 -20.23 -10.20 -4.80
CA PRO A 241 -19.08 -11.09 -4.89
C PRO A 241 -17.80 -10.32 -5.28
N THR A 242 -16.80 -10.32 -4.40
CA THR A 242 -15.49 -9.73 -4.67
C THR A 242 -14.62 -10.67 -5.50
N ARG A 243 -15.01 -10.88 -6.77
CA ARG A 243 -14.29 -11.68 -7.79
C ARG A 243 -14.18 -13.18 -7.46
N ALA A 244 -14.31 -14.01 -8.50
CA ALA A 244 -14.27 -15.46 -8.35
C ALA A 244 -13.01 -15.94 -7.60
N TRP A 245 -13.21 -16.63 -6.47
CA TRP A 245 -12.18 -17.36 -5.74
C TRP A 245 -11.39 -18.26 -6.71
N GLY A 246 -10.10 -18.37 -6.47
CA GLY A 246 -9.08 -18.76 -7.45
C GLY A 246 -9.33 -20.06 -8.22
N ASN A 247 -8.58 -20.24 -9.31
CA ASN A 247 -8.66 -21.43 -10.16
C ASN A 247 -8.40 -22.72 -9.36
N ASP A 248 -9.24 -23.74 -9.56
CA ASP A 248 -9.10 -25.08 -8.98
C ASP A 248 -7.66 -25.62 -9.13
N VAL A 249 -7.12 -26.20 -8.05
CA VAL A 249 -5.73 -26.67 -7.92
C VAL A 249 -5.64 -28.21 -8.03
N ARG A 250 -6.76 -28.93 -8.11
CA ARG A 250 -6.79 -30.40 -8.10
C ARG A 250 -6.12 -31.09 -9.30
N THR A 251 -5.81 -30.37 -10.38
CA THR A 251 -5.24 -30.98 -11.60
C THR A 251 -3.75 -31.37 -11.50
N GLY A 252 -3.15 -31.39 -10.30
CA GLY A 252 -1.79 -31.92 -10.07
C GLY A 252 -0.66 -31.21 -10.82
N ARG A 253 -0.97 -30.22 -11.67
CA ARG A 253 0.05 -29.35 -12.26
C ARG A 253 0.61 -28.50 -11.14
N ASP A 254 1.84 -28.80 -10.75
CA ASP A 254 2.69 -27.98 -9.91
C ASP A 254 2.58 -26.53 -10.40
N ARG A 255 1.76 -25.75 -9.70
CA ARG A 255 1.73 -24.33 -9.94
C ARG A 255 2.98 -23.78 -9.26
N PRO A 256 3.76 -22.93 -9.94
CA PRO A 256 4.80 -22.18 -9.26
C PRO A 256 4.11 -21.44 -8.10
N LYS A 257 4.61 -21.66 -6.87
CA LYS A 257 4.06 -21.22 -5.56
C LYS A 257 3.97 -19.69 -5.37
N HIS A 258 3.95 -18.93 -6.46
CA HIS A 258 4.19 -17.49 -6.54
C HIS A 258 3.02 -16.70 -7.18
N VAL A 259 1.78 -17.12 -6.92
CA VAL A 259 0.58 -16.41 -7.39
C VAL A 259 0.34 -15.10 -6.62
N THR A 260 0.74 -15.02 -5.35
CA THR A 260 0.65 -13.77 -4.55
C THR A 260 1.65 -12.71 -5.01
N THR A 261 2.83 -13.13 -5.50
CA THR A 261 3.86 -12.24 -6.08
C THR A 261 3.41 -11.57 -7.37
N THR A 262 2.65 -12.25 -8.24
CA THR A 262 2.16 -11.64 -9.49
C THR A 262 1.01 -10.66 -9.27
N ALA A 263 0.15 -10.89 -8.27
CA ALA A 263 -0.86 -9.91 -7.87
C ALA A 263 -0.22 -8.64 -7.28
N ARG A 264 0.73 -8.78 -6.34
CA ARG A 264 1.52 -7.65 -5.79
C ARG A 264 2.34 -6.92 -6.87
N GLN A 265 2.90 -7.63 -7.85
CA GLN A 265 3.60 -7.00 -8.97
C GLN A 265 2.64 -6.21 -9.87
N ARG A 266 1.41 -6.68 -10.07
CA ARG A 266 0.38 -5.94 -10.84
C ARG A 266 -0.13 -4.71 -10.09
N THR A 267 -0.34 -4.76 -8.78
CA THR A 267 -0.71 -3.57 -7.99
C THR A 267 0.44 -2.58 -7.89
N ARG A 268 1.69 -3.03 -7.70
CA ARG A 268 2.87 -2.14 -7.74
C ARG A 268 3.03 -1.46 -9.10
N LYS A 269 2.74 -2.17 -10.20
CA LYS A 269 2.75 -1.58 -11.54
C LYS A 269 1.66 -0.51 -11.70
N ARG A 270 0.44 -0.78 -11.21
CA ARG A 270 -0.67 0.19 -11.26
C ARG A 270 -0.41 1.42 -10.38
N HIS A 271 0.11 1.25 -9.17
CA HIS A 271 0.50 2.37 -8.32
C HIS A 271 1.63 3.18 -8.96
N ARG A 272 2.64 2.53 -9.54
CA ARG A 272 3.71 3.22 -10.27
C ARG A 272 3.17 4.04 -11.46
N ASP A 273 2.20 3.51 -12.20
CA ASP A 273 1.55 4.23 -13.30
C ASP A 273 0.59 5.34 -12.79
N GLN A 274 0.10 5.28 -11.53
CA GLN A 274 -0.79 6.30 -10.92
C GLN A 274 -0.04 7.42 -10.18
N THR A 275 1.07 7.12 -9.49
CA THR A 275 1.88 8.16 -8.80
C THR A 275 2.57 9.12 -9.76
N THR A 276 2.64 8.78 -11.05
CA THR A 276 3.14 9.70 -12.09
C THR A 276 2.12 10.75 -12.52
N ASP A 277 0.87 10.70 -12.04
CA ASP A 277 -0.21 11.60 -12.49
C ASP A 277 -0.59 12.71 -11.49
N THR A 278 -0.12 12.69 -10.24
CA THR A 278 -0.71 13.54 -9.18
C THR A 278 0.23 14.58 -8.57
N THR A 279 1.50 14.68 -8.99
CA THR A 279 2.40 15.72 -8.45
C THR A 279 3.00 16.54 -9.59
N SER A 280 2.74 17.85 -9.53
CA SER A 280 3.22 18.94 -10.40
C SER A 280 2.53 19.07 -11.77
N GLY A 281 1.82 20.19 -11.95
CA GLY A 281 1.17 20.64 -13.18
C GLY A 281 2.13 21.01 -14.31
N THR A 282 3.03 20.08 -14.65
CA THR A 282 3.80 20.10 -15.90
C THR A 282 3.19 19.00 -16.78
N PRO A 283 2.66 19.31 -17.97
CA PRO A 283 2.11 18.29 -18.86
C PRO A 283 3.19 17.25 -19.13
N ALA A 284 2.96 16.02 -18.65
CA ALA A 284 3.87 14.91 -18.87
C ALA A 284 4.07 14.77 -20.39
N PRO A 285 5.32 14.68 -20.88
CA PRO A 285 5.57 14.46 -22.30
C PRO A 285 4.84 13.18 -22.69
N ALA A 286 3.94 13.28 -23.67
CA ALA A 286 3.14 12.17 -24.16
C ALA A 286 4.02 10.93 -24.25
N ARG A 287 3.70 9.91 -23.44
CA ARG A 287 4.47 8.67 -23.31
C ARG A 287 4.79 8.21 -24.73
N ALA A 288 6.08 8.27 -25.10
CA ALA A 288 6.51 8.04 -26.47
C ALA A 288 5.81 6.78 -26.99
N PRO A 289 5.05 6.87 -28.09
CA PRO A 289 4.27 5.75 -28.59
C PRO A 289 5.23 4.57 -28.71
N ARG A 290 4.92 3.46 -28.03
CA ARG A 290 5.74 2.24 -28.09
C ARG A 290 6.09 2.02 -29.56
N ASN A 291 7.38 2.13 -29.89
CA ASN A 291 7.87 2.06 -31.26
C ASN A 291 7.15 0.92 -31.96
N ARG A 292 6.19 1.27 -32.82
CA ARG A 292 5.49 0.30 -33.65
C ARG A 292 6.61 -0.40 -34.40
N ARG A 293 6.74 -1.72 -34.26
CA ARG A 293 7.67 -2.48 -35.09
C ARG A 293 7.40 -2.06 -36.53
N ASP A 294 8.41 -1.49 -37.16
CA ASP A 294 8.34 -1.16 -38.57
C ASP A 294 8.24 -2.49 -39.32
N ILE A 295 7.20 -2.62 -40.13
CA ILE A 295 6.87 -3.85 -40.85
C ILE A 295 7.21 -3.67 -42.34
N GLY A 296 7.85 -2.56 -42.70
CA GLY A 296 8.17 -2.22 -44.09
C GLY A 296 6.95 -1.79 -44.91
N THR A 297 5.77 -1.68 -44.30
CA THR A 297 4.52 -1.34 -44.99
C THR A 297 3.77 -0.28 -44.20
N THR A 298 3.37 0.77 -44.91
CA THR A 298 2.64 1.90 -44.34
C THR A 298 1.18 1.54 -44.04
N ASP A 299 0.58 2.18 -43.04
CA ASP A 299 -0.84 1.96 -42.71
C ASP A 299 -1.75 2.33 -43.90
N THR A 300 -1.34 3.28 -44.75
CA THR A 300 -2.03 3.67 -45.98
C THR A 300 -2.00 2.56 -47.04
N GLU A 301 -0.88 1.86 -47.21
CA GLU A 301 -0.80 0.74 -48.16
C GLU A 301 -1.69 -0.43 -47.72
N LEU A 302 -1.71 -0.73 -46.42
CA LEU A 302 -2.60 -1.76 -45.86
C LEU A 302 -4.08 -1.43 -46.11
N LEU A 303 -4.46 -0.16 -45.98
CA LEU A 303 -5.82 0.30 -46.29
C LEU A 303 -6.14 0.19 -47.78
N THR A 304 -5.22 0.57 -48.66
CA THR A 304 -5.42 0.45 -50.12
C THR A 304 -5.60 -0.99 -50.56
N ARG A 305 -4.77 -1.92 -50.08
CA ARG A 305 -4.90 -3.35 -50.40
C ARG A 305 -6.23 -3.94 -49.92
N HIS A 306 -6.63 -3.60 -48.70
CA HIS A 306 -7.93 -4.01 -48.16
C HIS A 306 -9.10 -3.39 -48.95
N ALA A 307 -9.00 -2.14 -49.39
CA ALA A 307 -10.01 -1.50 -50.23
C ALA A 307 -10.08 -2.13 -51.64
N ASN A 308 -8.97 -2.67 -52.14
CA ASN A 308 -8.90 -3.44 -53.39
C ASN A 308 -9.48 -4.87 -53.26
N GLY A 309 -9.96 -5.25 -52.08
CA GLY A 309 -10.62 -6.54 -51.83
C GLY A 309 -9.69 -7.66 -51.38
N GLU A 310 -8.41 -7.40 -51.13
CA GLU A 310 -7.50 -8.40 -50.55
C GLU A 310 -7.93 -8.75 -49.11
N SER A 311 -7.97 -10.04 -48.80
CA SER A 311 -8.28 -10.53 -47.48
C SER A 311 -7.13 -10.31 -46.49
N TYR A 312 -7.42 -10.26 -45.19
CA TYR A 312 -6.38 -10.11 -44.16
C TYR A 312 -5.30 -11.22 -44.19
N ARG A 313 -5.63 -12.40 -44.73
CA ARG A 313 -4.67 -13.51 -44.89
C ARG A 313 -3.73 -13.27 -46.06
N GLU A 314 -4.25 -12.89 -47.22
CA GLU A 314 -3.44 -12.59 -48.41
C GLU A 314 -2.47 -11.43 -48.14
N ILE A 315 -2.92 -10.38 -47.45
CA ILE A 315 -2.04 -9.28 -47.01
C ILE A 315 -0.98 -9.79 -46.03
N ALA A 316 -1.35 -10.65 -45.08
CA ALA A 316 -0.42 -11.23 -44.11
C ALA A 316 0.61 -12.16 -44.75
N ASP A 317 0.26 -12.90 -45.80
CA ASP A 317 1.19 -13.80 -46.48
C ASP A 317 2.33 -13.04 -47.18
N THR A 318 2.11 -11.77 -47.53
CA THR A 318 3.15 -10.89 -48.09
C THR A 318 4.00 -10.15 -47.05
N LEU A 319 3.65 -10.26 -45.76
CA LEU A 319 4.28 -9.49 -44.67
C LEU A 319 4.78 -10.40 -43.54
N PRO A 320 5.81 -9.99 -42.77
CA PRO A 320 6.29 -10.77 -41.62
C PRO A 320 5.38 -10.65 -40.38
N ILE A 321 4.06 -10.61 -40.56
CA ILE A 321 3.06 -10.50 -39.48
C ILE A 321 1.84 -11.38 -39.71
N GLY A 322 1.28 -11.91 -38.62
CA GLY A 322 0.07 -12.72 -38.69
C GLY A 322 -1.19 -11.92 -39.06
N PRO A 323 -2.24 -12.58 -39.58
CA PRO A 323 -3.47 -11.94 -40.07
C PRO A 323 -4.23 -11.15 -39.00
N THR A 324 -4.14 -11.54 -37.73
CA THR A 324 -4.74 -10.79 -36.61
C THR A 324 -4.08 -9.41 -36.45
N ALA A 325 -2.76 -9.32 -36.63
CA ALA A 325 -2.03 -8.06 -36.52
C ALA A 325 -2.36 -7.11 -37.67
N VAL A 326 -2.50 -7.65 -38.90
CA VAL A 326 -2.98 -6.92 -40.08
C VAL A 326 -4.36 -6.32 -39.82
N ARG A 327 -5.32 -7.15 -39.35
CA ARG A 327 -6.68 -6.71 -39.02
C ARG A 327 -6.68 -5.57 -37.99
N THR A 328 -5.94 -5.72 -36.89
CA THR A 328 -5.87 -4.68 -35.86
C THR A 328 -5.25 -3.38 -36.38
N ARG A 329 -4.24 -3.45 -37.26
CA ARG A 329 -3.66 -2.25 -37.88
C ARG A 329 -4.64 -1.54 -38.79
N ILE A 330 -5.34 -2.27 -39.65
CA ILE A 330 -6.35 -1.70 -40.55
C ILE A 330 -7.45 -1.00 -39.75
N LEU A 331 -7.97 -1.63 -38.68
CA LEU A 331 -8.98 -1.01 -37.81
C LEU A 331 -8.49 0.27 -37.12
N ASN A 332 -7.25 0.27 -36.63
CA ASN A 332 -6.66 1.45 -36.01
C ASN A 332 -6.40 2.56 -37.04
N ALA A 333 -6.01 2.21 -38.27
CA ALA A 333 -5.81 3.14 -39.36
C ALA A 333 -7.14 3.81 -39.76
N PHE A 334 -8.22 3.04 -39.91
CA PHE A 334 -9.57 3.58 -40.12
C PHE A 334 -10.01 4.54 -39.02
N LYS A 335 -9.72 4.20 -37.76
CA LYS A 335 -10.03 5.09 -36.62
C LYS A 335 -9.25 6.40 -36.71
N ALA A 336 -7.98 6.34 -37.10
CA ALA A 336 -7.13 7.52 -37.24
C ALA A 336 -7.52 8.42 -38.42
N THR A 337 -8.08 7.88 -39.51
CA THR A 337 -8.64 8.68 -40.61
C THR A 337 -10.01 9.27 -40.28
N ALA A 338 -10.81 8.61 -39.44
CA ALA A 338 -12.13 9.09 -39.06
C ALA A 338 -12.12 10.23 -38.03
N GLU A 339 -11.04 10.38 -37.27
CA GLU A 339 -10.89 11.41 -36.24
C GLU A 339 -10.18 12.63 -36.84
N PRO A 340 -10.90 13.71 -37.21
CA PRO A 340 -10.28 14.90 -37.81
C PRO A 340 -9.27 15.46 -36.82
N ARG A 341 -8.01 15.61 -37.25
CA ARG A 341 -6.96 16.21 -36.43
C ARG A 341 -7.40 17.61 -36.04
N GLN A 342 -7.80 17.79 -34.78
CA GLN A 342 -8.03 19.10 -34.21
C GLN A 342 -6.69 19.82 -34.17
N HIS A 343 -6.47 20.72 -35.12
CA HIS A 343 -5.34 21.63 -35.05
C HIS A 343 -5.55 22.53 -33.84
N PRO A 344 -4.57 22.65 -32.93
CA PRO A 344 -4.67 23.60 -31.83
C PRO A 344 -4.80 25.03 -32.41
N PRO A 345 -5.68 25.87 -31.86
CA PRO A 345 -5.77 27.27 -32.28
C PRO A 345 -4.44 27.97 -32.01
N HIS A 346 -3.97 28.72 -33.02
CA HIS A 346 -2.73 29.48 -33.00
C HIS A 346 -2.78 30.69 -32.06
#